data_AF-A0A0F9AFY6-F1
#
_entry.id   AF-A0A0F9AFY6-F1
#
_cell.length_a   1.000
_cell.length_b   1.000
_cell.length_c   1.000
_cell.angle_alpha   90.00
_cell.angle_beta   90.00
_cell.angle_gamma   90.00
#
_symmetry.space_group_name_H-M   'P 1'
#
loop_
_entity.id
_entity.type
_entity.pdbx_description
1 polymer ?
#
loop_
_entity_poly.entity_id
_entity_poly.type
_entity_poly.pdbx_seq_one_letter_code
_entity_poly.pdbx_strand_id
1 'polypeptide(L)'
;RRVSQHTTAQKGISSLLGLLFPTSGWPHTAFFRPMVRFHLPMATQDDTIFRATGMYMLAQYFLRKEGQRDDFELHGLTQIYNNLHLLNIKIAERLRSAAQTDSSINAIILLDVFTYALTYVIEDQLEEIRYLFTPYFSDSYRHIIEAIDELTESTKSKKDT
;
A
#
# COMPACT_ATOMS: atom_id res chain seq x y z
N ARG A 1 -15.62 -14.69 1.58
CA ARG A 1 -16.09 -13.81 0.48
C ARG A 1 -15.91 -14.55 -0.84
N ARG A 2 -16.83 -14.40 -1.79
CA ARG A 2 -16.69 -14.86 -3.19
C ARG A 2 -16.63 -13.61 -4.08
N VAL A 3 -15.66 -13.56 -4.99
CA VAL A 3 -15.48 -12.48 -5.98
C VAL A 3 -15.37 -13.12 -7.36
N SER A 4 -16.04 -12.55 -8.36
CA SER A 4 -16.00 -13.01 -9.75
C SER A 4 -15.93 -11.81 -10.68
N GLN A 5 -15.04 -11.84 -11.66
CA GLN A 5 -14.87 -10.80 -12.66
C GLN A 5 -14.51 -11.45 -14.01
N HIS A 6 -15.05 -10.92 -15.10
CA HIS A 6 -14.61 -11.27 -16.44
C HIS A 6 -13.28 -10.56 -16.73
N THR A 7 -12.19 -11.29 -16.83
CA THR A 7 -10.83 -10.73 -16.95
C THR A 7 -9.88 -11.68 -17.68
N THR A 8 -8.67 -11.24 -17.99
CA THR A 8 -7.65 -12.07 -18.62
C THR A 8 -7.03 -13.04 -17.62
N ALA A 9 -6.58 -14.20 -18.11
CA ALA A 9 -5.83 -15.16 -17.28
C ALA A 9 -4.61 -14.51 -16.61
N GLN A 10 -3.92 -13.61 -17.33
CA GLN A 10 -2.80 -12.81 -16.82
C GLN A 10 -3.19 -11.99 -15.59
N LYS A 11 -4.30 -11.23 -15.63
CA LYS A 11 -4.75 -10.41 -14.49
C LYS A 11 -5.19 -11.29 -13.31
N GLY A 12 -5.84 -12.42 -13.58
CA GLY A 12 -6.20 -13.40 -12.57
C GLY A 12 -4.97 -13.99 -11.86
N ILE A 13 -3.97 -14.45 -12.64
CA ILE A 13 -2.71 -14.98 -12.10
C ILE A 13 -1.94 -13.90 -11.34
N SER A 14 -1.83 -12.68 -11.88
CA SER A 14 -1.17 -11.55 -11.21
C SER A 14 -1.79 -11.28 -9.83
N SER A 15 -3.12 -11.28 -9.75
CA SER A 15 -3.83 -11.11 -8.48
C SER A 15 -3.58 -12.25 -7.48
N LEU A 16 -3.41 -13.49 -7.96
CA LEU A 16 -3.05 -14.63 -7.12
C LEU A 16 -1.59 -14.53 -6.64
N LEU A 17 -0.66 -14.13 -7.50
CA LEU A 17 0.75 -13.95 -7.14
C LEU A 17 0.93 -12.87 -6.07
N GLY A 18 0.15 -11.79 -6.11
CA GLY A 18 0.11 -10.77 -5.07
C GLY A 18 -0.28 -11.29 -3.68
N LEU A 19 -0.93 -12.47 -3.60
CA LEU A 19 -1.24 -13.17 -2.35
C LEU A 19 -0.17 -14.21 -1.98
N LEU A 20 0.35 -14.93 -2.97
CA LEU A 20 1.31 -16.02 -2.75
C LEU A 20 2.69 -15.51 -2.35
N PHE A 21 3.19 -14.43 -2.95
CA PHE A 21 4.55 -13.94 -2.68
C PHE A 21 4.76 -13.44 -1.24
N PRO A 22 3.81 -12.73 -0.60
CA PRO A 22 3.96 -12.37 0.82
C PRO A 22 3.78 -13.54 1.78
N THR A 23 3.18 -14.66 1.33
CA THR A 23 2.92 -15.86 2.14
C THR A 23 3.98 -16.95 1.97
N SER A 24 4.88 -16.83 0.99
CA SER A 24 5.95 -17.80 0.70
C SER A 24 7.17 -17.69 1.62
N GLY A 25 7.17 -16.79 2.59
CA GLY A 25 8.23 -16.64 3.58
C GLY A 25 9.42 -15.76 3.15
N TRP A 26 9.33 -15.03 2.04
CA TRP A 26 10.40 -14.12 1.62
C TRP A 26 10.46 -12.85 2.49
N PRO A 27 11.63 -12.48 3.03
CA PRO A 27 11.75 -11.31 3.91
C PRO A 27 11.28 -10.01 3.27
N HIS A 28 11.62 -9.78 1.99
CA HIS A 28 11.27 -8.54 1.28
C HIS A 28 9.77 -8.38 1.00
N THR A 29 8.99 -9.46 1.03
CA THR A 29 7.54 -9.43 0.81
C THR A 29 6.74 -9.50 2.12
N ALA A 30 7.40 -9.72 3.26
CA ALA A 30 6.75 -9.85 4.56
C ALA A 30 5.97 -8.59 4.99
N PHE A 31 6.39 -7.41 4.51
CA PHE A 31 5.71 -6.14 4.76
C PHE A 31 4.28 -6.09 4.19
N PHE A 32 3.95 -6.94 3.21
CA PHE A 32 2.62 -7.01 2.59
C PHE A 32 1.66 -7.96 3.29
N ARG A 33 2.02 -8.55 4.44
CA ARG A 33 1.11 -9.40 5.24
C ARG A 33 -0.23 -8.74 5.59
N PRO A 34 -0.31 -7.44 5.94
CA PRO A 34 -1.61 -6.79 6.12
C PRO A 34 -2.45 -6.78 4.83
N MET A 35 -1.81 -6.56 3.68
CA MET A 35 -2.49 -6.61 2.38
C MET A 35 -3.00 -8.00 2.04
N VAL A 36 -2.31 -9.08 2.45
CA VAL A 36 -2.81 -10.47 2.33
C VAL A 36 -4.10 -10.65 3.13
N ARG A 37 -4.14 -10.19 4.38
CA ARG A 37 -5.33 -10.33 5.24
C ARG A 37 -6.57 -9.66 4.64
N PHE A 38 -6.36 -8.52 3.98
CA PHE A 38 -7.40 -7.70 3.37
C PHE A 38 -7.41 -7.77 1.84
N HIS A 39 -6.82 -8.81 1.23
CA HIS A 39 -6.53 -8.86 -0.21
C HIS A 39 -7.71 -8.43 -1.07
N LEU A 40 -7.46 -7.56 -2.05
CA LEU A 40 -8.44 -7.18 -3.06
C LEU A 40 -8.08 -7.88 -4.38
N PRO A 41 -8.88 -8.87 -4.79
CA PRO A 41 -8.64 -9.56 -6.04
C PRO A 41 -8.80 -8.61 -7.24
N MET A 42 -7.90 -8.73 -8.23
CA MET A 42 -7.90 -7.95 -9.48
C MET A 42 -7.90 -6.42 -9.29
N ALA A 43 -7.28 -5.92 -8.21
CA ALA A 43 -7.16 -4.50 -7.88
C ALA A 43 -6.67 -3.63 -9.05
N THR A 44 -7.19 -2.39 -9.11
CA THR A 44 -6.69 -1.33 -9.99
C THR A 44 -5.37 -0.76 -9.45
N GLN A 45 -4.79 0.17 -10.21
CA GLN A 45 -3.62 0.93 -9.76
C GLN A 45 -3.99 1.80 -8.54
N ASP A 46 -5.07 2.59 -8.64
CA ASP A 46 -5.58 3.43 -7.55
C ASP A 46 -5.89 2.62 -6.28
N ASP A 47 -6.54 1.46 -6.45
CA ASP A 47 -6.79 0.52 -5.34
C ASP A 47 -5.47 0.14 -4.65
N THR A 48 -4.46 -0.18 -5.44
CA THR A 48 -3.16 -0.63 -4.94
C THR A 48 -2.43 0.51 -4.23
N ILE A 49 -2.42 1.71 -4.81
CA ILE A 49 -1.80 2.90 -4.21
C ILE A 49 -2.48 3.26 -2.90
N PHE A 50 -3.79 3.47 -2.90
CA PHE A 50 -4.56 3.82 -1.71
C PHE A 50 -4.33 2.81 -0.57
N ARG A 51 -4.33 1.51 -0.90
CA ARG A 51 -4.14 0.45 0.09
C ARG A 51 -2.70 0.36 0.58
N ALA A 52 -1.72 0.51 -0.30
CA ALA A 52 -0.31 0.42 0.06
C ALA A 52 0.11 1.61 0.94
N THR A 53 -0.26 2.83 0.54
CA THR A 53 0.03 4.05 1.33
C THR A 53 -0.75 4.05 2.63
N GLY A 54 -2.05 3.71 2.60
CA GLY A 54 -2.87 3.61 3.81
C GLY A 54 -2.34 2.56 4.81
N MET A 55 -1.94 1.39 4.31
CA MET A 55 -1.27 0.37 5.15
C MET A 55 0.03 0.91 5.74
N TYR A 56 0.86 1.55 4.93
CA TYR A 56 2.14 2.08 5.37
C TYR A 56 1.98 3.17 6.42
N MET A 57 1.06 4.12 6.23
CA MET A 57 0.76 5.16 7.21
C MET A 57 0.25 4.57 8.53
N LEU A 58 -0.53 3.50 8.49
CA LEU A 58 -0.94 2.78 9.70
C LEU A 58 0.25 2.11 10.40
N ALA A 59 1.21 1.58 9.65
CA ALA A 59 2.46 1.06 10.23
C ALA A 59 3.27 2.19 10.90
N GLN A 60 3.40 3.35 10.26
CA GLN A 60 4.08 4.53 10.82
C GLN A 60 3.42 5.02 12.12
N TYR A 61 2.08 5.00 12.17
CA TYR A 61 1.34 5.31 13.39
C TYR A 61 1.68 4.37 14.55
N PHE A 62 1.80 3.07 14.29
CA PHE A 62 2.21 2.11 15.33
C PHE A 62 3.66 2.30 15.76
N LEU A 63 4.58 2.57 14.81
CA LEU A 63 5.97 2.87 15.13
C LEU A 63 6.09 4.10 16.04
N ARG A 64 5.38 5.19 15.71
CA ARG A 64 5.33 6.40 16.54
C ARG A 64 4.81 6.10 17.95
N LYS A 65 3.77 5.26 18.09
CA LYS A 65 3.23 4.85 19.39
C LYS A 65 4.22 4.06 20.24
N GLU A 66 5.12 3.32 19.61
CA GLU A 66 6.21 2.57 20.25
C GLU A 66 7.47 3.43 20.48
N GLY A 67 7.41 4.75 20.23
CA GLY A 67 8.54 5.66 20.38
C GLY A 67 9.63 5.48 19.32
N GLN A 68 9.33 4.79 18.22
CA GLN A 68 10.24 4.60 17.11
C GLN A 68 10.13 5.74 16.09
N ARG A 69 11.16 5.89 15.26
CA ARG A 69 11.14 6.83 14.13
C ARG A 69 10.11 6.39 13.10
N ASP A 70 9.23 7.31 12.75
CA ASP A 70 8.25 7.18 11.68
C ASP A 70 8.74 7.87 10.40
N ASP A 71 8.06 7.56 9.30
CA ASP A 71 8.38 8.02 7.95
C ASP A 71 7.09 8.36 7.20
N PHE A 72 6.56 9.57 7.41
CA PHE A 72 5.39 10.07 6.68
C PHE A 72 5.71 10.53 5.25
N GLU A 73 6.99 10.60 4.89
CA GLU A 73 7.48 10.94 3.54
C GLU A 73 7.59 9.71 2.62
N LEU A 74 7.16 8.53 3.09
CA LEU A 74 7.07 7.30 2.29
C LEU A 74 8.40 6.72 1.78
N HIS A 75 9.57 7.21 2.21
CA HIS A 75 10.88 6.71 1.76
C HIS A 75 11.04 5.20 1.94
N GLY A 76 10.61 4.66 3.08
CA GLY A 76 10.68 3.23 3.35
C GLY A 76 9.69 2.43 2.49
N LEU A 77 8.53 3.00 2.16
CA LEU A 77 7.58 2.38 1.23
C LEU A 77 8.18 2.29 -0.17
N THR A 78 8.78 3.38 -0.65
CA THR A 78 9.53 3.41 -1.92
C THR A 78 10.63 2.35 -1.94
N GLN A 79 11.39 2.19 -0.85
CA GLN A 79 12.42 1.14 -0.77
C GLN A 79 11.83 -0.28 -0.77
N ILE A 80 10.70 -0.50 -0.11
CA ILE A 80 10.01 -1.80 -0.12
C ILE A 80 9.57 -2.16 -1.55
N TYR A 81 9.01 -1.21 -2.29
CA TYR A 81 8.58 -1.43 -3.67
C TYR A 81 9.75 -1.56 -4.66
N ASN A 82 10.87 -0.85 -4.43
CA ASN A 82 12.13 -1.10 -5.16
C ASN A 82 12.61 -2.55 -5.00
N ASN A 83 12.58 -3.08 -3.78
CA ASN A 83 12.96 -4.48 -3.53
C ASN A 83 11.98 -5.45 -4.21
N LEU A 84 10.68 -5.12 -4.21
CA LEU A 84 9.67 -5.92 -4.89
C LEU A 84 9.86 -5.92 -6.41
N HIS A 85 10.24 -4.78 -7.00
CA HIS A 85 10.55 -4.66 -8.42
C HIS A 85 11.69 -5.60 -8.82
N LEU A 86 12.81 -5.56 -8.09
CA LEU A 86 13.95 -6.45 -8.33
C LEU A 86 13.55 -7.92 -8.20
N LEU A 87 12.73 -8.26 -7.19
CA LEU A 87 12.22 -9.60 -7.01
C LEU A 87 11.37 -10.05 -8.20
N ASN A 88 10.44 -9.22 -8.68
CA ASN A 88 9.60 -9.51 -9.84
C ASN A 88 10.45 -9.76 -11.09
N ILE A 89 11.46 -8.93 -11.37
CA ILE A 89 12.40 -9.14 -12.47
C ILE A 89 13.06 -10.52 -12.36
N LYS A 90 13.58 -10.89 -11.18
CA LYS A 90 14.25 -12.18 -10.99
C LYS A 90 13.32 -13.38 -11.10
N ILE A 91 12.06 -13.25 -10.69
CA ILE A 91 11.08 -14.33 -10.88
C ILE A 91 10.67 -14.42 -12.35
N ALA A 92 10.50 -13.28 -13.04
CA ALA A 92 10.20 -13.26 -14.47
C ALA A 92 11.31 -13.92 -15.30
N GLU A 93 12.59 -13.62 -14.99
CA GLU A 93 13.75 -14.26 -15.61
C GLU A 93 13.71 -15.79 -15.41
N ARG A 94 13.46 -16.25 -14.18
CA ARG A 94 13.37 -17.68 -13.85
C ARG A 94 12.19 -18.38 -14.49
N LEU A 95 11.03 -17.74 -14.57
CA LEU A 95 9.87 -18.31 -15.25
C LEU A 95 10.10 -18.36 -16.76
N ARG A 96 10.77 -17.36 -17.35
CA ARG A 96 11.07 -17.37 -18.79
C ARG A 96 11.96 -18.54 -19.20
N SER A 97 12.85 -19.01 -18.33
CA SER A 97 13.67 -20.20 -18.62
C SER A 97 12.94 -21.53 -18.39
N ALA A 98 11.81 -21.53 -17.68
CA ALA A 98 11.11 -22.75 -17.25
C ALA A 98 9.71 -22.94 -17.85
N ALA A 99 9.07 -21.86 -18.32
CA ALA A 99 7.67 -21.87 -18.77
C ALA A 99 7.54 -22.02 -20.28
N GLN A 100 6.54 -22.78 -20.72
CA GLN A 100 6.17 -22.91 -22.14
C GLN A 100 5.15 -21.86 -22.62
N THR A 101 4.54 -21.10 -21.69
CA THR A 101 3.44 -20.17 -21.99
C THR A 101 3.72 -18.76 -21.47
N ASP A 102 3.44 -17.75 -22.29
CA ASP A 102 3.71 -16.34 -21.99
C ASP A 102 2.82 -15.73 -20.89
N SER A 103 1.67 -16.35 -20.58
CA SER A 103 0.69 -15.81 -19.62
C SER A 103 1.24 -15.67 -18.20
N SER A 104 2.08 -16.60 -17.75
CA SER A 104 2.73 -16.53 -16.43
C SER A 104 3.79 -15.43 -16.35
N ILE A 105 4.53 -15.20 -17.44
CA ILE A 105 5.53 -14.13 -17.53
C ILE A 105 4.80 -12.77 -17.54
N ASN A 106 3.78 -12.64 -18.38
CA ASN A 106 2.98 -11.43 -18.47
C ASN A 106 2.26 -11.12 -17.15
N ALA A 107 1.91 -12.13 -16.34
CA ALA A 107 1.29 -11.92 -15.04
C ALA A 107 2.25 -11.27 -14.03
N ILE A 108 3.54 -11.63 -14.08
CA ILE A 108 4.57 -10.98 -13.28
C ILE A 108 4.83 -9.57 -13.79
N ILE A 109 4.92 -9.37 -15.10
CA ILE A 109 5.07 -8.02 -15.68
C ILE A 109 3.92 -7.11 -15.21
N LEU A 110 2.69 -7.62 -15.23
CA LEU A 110 1.52 -6.87 -14.74
C LEU A 110 1.57 -6.58 -13.24
N LEU A 111 2.13 -7.50 -12.45
CA LEU A 111 2.35 -7.26 -11.02
C LEU A 111 3.44 -6.20 -10.80
N ASP A 112 4.44 -6.17 -11.67
CA ASP A 112 5.58 -5.25 -11.64
C ASP A 112 5.20 -3.81 -12.05
N VAL A 113 4.18 -3.63 -12.88
CA VAL A 113 3.66 -2.29 -13.20
C VAL A 113 3.32 -1.49 -11.93
N PHE A 114 2.82 -2.15 -10.87
CA PHE A 114 2.52 -1.49 -9.61
C PHE A 114 3.76 -1.03 -8.84
N THR A 115 4.91 -1.68 -9.03
CA THR A 115 6.15 -1.27 -8.37
C THR A 115 6.70 0.00 -8.99
N TYR A 116 6.52 0.20 -10.29
CA TYR A 116 6.86 1.46 -10.94
C TYR A 116 6.05 2.64 -10.37
N ALA A 117 4.72 2.47 -10.31
CA ALA A 117 3.81 3.50 -9.80
C ALA A 117 4.18 3.94 -8.38
N LEU A 118 4.52 2.99 -7.51
CA LEU A 118 4.82 3.26 -6.10
C LEU A 118 6.28 3.62 -5.82
N THR A 119 7.17 3.52 -6.81
CA THR A 119 8.58 3.88 -6.65
C THR A 119 8.89 5.26 -7.22
N TYR A 120 8.37 5.56 -8.42
CA TYR A 120 8.83 6.72 -9.20
C TYR A 120 7.83 7.86 -9.25
N VAL A 121 6.54 7.57 -9.05
CA VAL A 121 5.45 8.56 -9.24
C VAL A 121 4.46 8.53 -8.08
N ILE A 122 4.89 8.07 -6.89
CA ILE A 122 3.99 7.91 -5.75
C ILE A 122 3.34 9.23 -5.31
N GLU A 123 4.08 10.34 -5.38
CA GLU A 123 3.57 11.68 -5.06
C GLU A 123 2.49 12.11 -6.07
N ASP A 124 2.77 11.99 -7.38
CA ASP A 124 1.81 12.31 -8.44
C ASP A 124 0.53 11.47 -8.30
N GLN A 125 0.68 10.17 -8.00
CA GLN A 125 -0.42 9.25 -7.80
C GLN A 125 -1.23 9.55 -6.52
N LEU A 126 -0.60 10.08 -5.48
CA LEU A 126 -1.29 10.54 -4.29
C LEU A 126 -2.08 11.83 -4.56
N GLU A 127 -1.54 12.72 -5.39
CA GLU A 127 -2.25 13.92 -5.82
C GLU A 127 -3.48 13.56 -6.66
N GLU A 128 -3.39 12.54 -7.52
CA GLU A 128 -4.53 12.04 -8.30
C GLU A 128 -5.70 11.59 -7.43
N ILE A 129 -5.46 11.07 -6.22
CA ILE A 129 -6.53 10.66 -5.29
C ILE A 129 -6.86 11.72 -4.22
N ARG A 130 -6.14 12.85 -4.19
CA ARG A 130 -6.28 13.88 -3.15
C ARG A 130 -7.70 14.45 -3.09
N TYR A 131 -8.40 14.51 -4.23
CA TYR A 131 -9.78 14.98 -4.31
C TYR A 131 -10.75 14.15 -3.43
N LEU A 132 -10.45 12.87 -3.17
CA LEU A 132 -11.23 12.01 -2.29
C LEU A 132 -11.18 12.45 -0.82
N PHE A 133 -10.18 13.26 -0.45
CA PHE A 133 -9.96 13.74 0.92
C PHE A 133 -10.47 15.16 1.16
N THR A 134 -11.19 15.75 0.19
CA THR A 134 -11.76 17.10 0.29
C THR A 134 -12.54 17.39 1.59
N PRO A 135 -13.30 16.45 2.20
CA PRO A 135 -13.95 16.71 3.49
C PRO A 135 -12.97 17.06 4.63
N TYR A 136 -11.75 16.53 4.62
CA TYR A 136 -10.71 16.84 5.62
C TYR A 136 -10.09 18.23 5.44
N PHE A 137 -10.25 18.84 4.26
CA PHE A 137 -9.81 20.22 3.98
C PHE A 137 -10.93 21.25 4.22
N SER A 138 -12.09 20.82 4.71
CA SER A 138 -13.24 21.70 4.97
C SER A 138 -13.15 22.40 6.32
N ASP A 139 -13.84 23.55 6.45
CA ASP A 139 -13.98 24.24 7.74
C ASP A 139 -14.68 23.37 8.79
N SER A 140 -15.57 22.46 8.35
CA SER A 140 -16.21 21.50 9.26
C SER A 140 -15.19 20.60 9.96
N TYR A 141 -14.14 20.14 9.27
CA TYR A 141 -13.12 19.33 9.91
C TYR A 141 -12.20 20.17 10.79
N ARG A 142 -11.88 21.40 10.37
CA ARG A 142 -11.09 22.33 11.19
C ARG A 142 -11.74 22.57 12.55
N HIS A 143 -13.05 22.83 12.58
CA HIS A 143 -13.79 23.02 13.84
C HIS A 143 -13.80 21.77 14.73
N ILE A 144 -13.78 20.56 14.16
CA ILE A 144 -13.67 19.32 14.95
C ILE A 144 -12.32 19.28 15.68
N ILE A 145 -11.22 19.67 15.01
CA ILE A 145 -9.88 19.66 15.60
C ILE A 145 -9.73 20.76 16.66
N GLU A 146 -10.18 21.99 16.37
CA GLU A 146 -10.15 23.11 17.33
C GLU A 146 -10.89 22.76 18.63
N ALA A 147 -12.06 22.14 18.53
CA ALA A 147 -12.83 21.71 19.69
C ALA A 147 -12.10 20.63 20.54
N ILE A 148 -11.29 19.78 19.90
CA ILE A 148 -10.47 18.80 20.62
C ILE A 148 -9.38 19.53 21.40
N ASP A 149 -8.66 20.45 20.77
CA ASP A 149 -7.55 21.19 21.40
C ASP A 149 -8.04 21.95 22.65
N GLU A 150 -9.16 22.67 22.56
CA GLU A 150 -9.79 23.37 23.69
C GLU A 150 -10.12 22.44 24.88
N LEU A 151 -10.62 21.22 24.60
CA LEU A 151 -10.91 20.22 25.62
C LEU A 151 -9.62 19.68 26.28
N THR A 152 -8.56 19.50 25.50
CA THR A 152 -7.26 19.03 26.00
C THR A 152 -6.54 20.07 26.87
N GLU A 153 -6.69 21.36 26.55
CA GLU A 153 -6.13 22.46 27.35
C GLU A 153 -6.91 22.67 28.67
N SER A 154 -8.24 22.62 28.61
CA SER A 154 -9.11 22.72 29.80
C SER A 154 -8.83 21.60 30.82
N THR A 155 -8.55 20.38 30.34
CA THR A 155 -8.27 19.23 31.21
C THR A 155 -6.87 19.24 31.83
N LYS A 156 -5.88 19.88 31.20
CA LYS A 156 -4.56 20.11 31.82
C LYS A 156 -4.64 21.18 32.92
N SER A 157 -5.33 22.29 32.67
CA SER A 157 -5.48 23.40 33.64
C SER A 157 -6.14 22.95 34.96
N LYS A 158 -7.11 22.04 34.91
CA LYS A 158 -7.78 21.47 36.09
C LYS A 158 -6.97 20.41 36.86
N LYS A 159 -5.87 19.91 36.31
CA LYS A 159 -5.01 18.90 36.96
C LYS A 159 -3.84 19.53 37.74
N ASP A 160 -3.51 20.77 37.42
CA ASP A 160 -2.46 21.57 38.06
C ASP A 160 -3.01 22.50 39.17
N THR A 161 -4.29 22.38 39.52
CA THR A 161 -4.96 23.04 40.66
C THR A 161 -5.50 22.00 41.64
#